data_AF-A0A8X6J6N8-F1
#
_entry.id   AF-A0A8X6J6N8-F1
#
_cell.length_a   1.000
_cell.length_b   1.000
_cell.length_c   1.000
_cell.angle_alpha   90.00
_cell.angle_beta   90.00
_cell.angle_gamma   90.00
#
_symmetry.space_group_name_H-M   'P 1'
#
loop_
_entity.id
_entity.type
_entity.pdbx_description
1 polymer ?
#
loop_
_entity_poly.entity_id
_entity_poly.type
_entity_poly.pdbx_seq_one_letter_code
_entity_poly.pdbx_strand_id
1 'polypeptide(L)'
;MSYENIERSLSLIADAMKVHKLVEDVLSPSIFLMYVLVFVNFLNLITVNVTNFANAMISVRTIGCIIVFLWTSGGFFRLTLKGSILIDVCNLWKYLQQDIVKSCIQKRAYDSSLVMQILLFNRTAKLNLVFSGWGMFQLDRSLLLTMVGVIVSYGVLIATI
;
A
#
# COMPACT_ATOMS: atom_id res chain seq x y z
N MET A 1 7.72 -12.67 -31.79
CA MET A 1 8.42 -12.01 -30.67
C MET A 1 9.88 -12.39 -30.81
N SER A 2 10.79 -11.40 -30.85
CA SER A 2 12.24 -11.66 -30.83
C SER A 2 12.70 -11.89 -29.39
N TYR A 3 13.69 -12.78 -29.19
CA TYR A 3 14.39 -12.98 -27.91
C TYR A 3 14.84 -11.64 -27.29
N GLU A 4 15.28 -10.73 -28.15
CA GLU A 4 15.72 -9.39 -27.79
C GLU A 4 14.63 -8.54 -27.10
N ASN A 5 13.35 -8.73 -27.45
CA ASN A 5 12.25 -8.01 -26.81
C ASN A 5 11.95 -8.55 -25.41
N ILE A 6 12.14 -9.86 -25.20
CA ILE A 6 11.96 -10.51 -23.90
C ILE A 6 13.08 -10.06 -22.95
N GLU A 7 14.31 -10.05 -23.45
CA GLU A 7 15.49 -9.60 -22.70
C GLU A 7 15.38 -8.12 -22.30
N ARG A 8 14.99 -7.24 -23.22
CA ARG A 8 14.72 -5.82 -22.91
C ARG A 8 13.57 -5.63 -21.92
N SER A 9 12.55 -6.47 -21.97
CA SER A 9 11.43 -6.39 -21.01
C SER A 9 11.88 -6.82 -19.61
N LEU A 10 12.71 -7.86 -19.51
CA LEU A 10 13.28 -8.31 -18.24
C LEU A 10 14.20 -7.26 -17.60
N SER A 11 15.04 -6.59 -18.39
CA SER A 11 15.92 -5.55 -17.87
C SER A 11 15.12 -4.36 -17.31
N LEU A 12 14.09 -3.91 -18.03
CA LEU A 12 13.19 -2.83 -17.56
C LEU A 12 12.46 -3.22 -16.27
N ILE A 13 11.99 -4.47 -16.15
CA ILE A 13 11.34 -4.99 -14.94
C ILE A 13 12.33 -5.02 -13.77
N ALA A 14 13.56 -5.48 -14.00
CA ALA A 14 14.60 -5.51 -12.98
C ALA A 14 14.95 -4.10 -12.49
N ASP A 15 15.06 -3.13 -13.39
CA ASP A 15 15.35 -1.75 -13.03
C ASP A 15 14.18 -1.08 -12.30
N ALA A 16 12.93 -1.34 -12.72
CA ALA A 16 11.75 -0.89 -11.98
C ALA A 16 11.70 -1.46 -10.55
N MET A 17 12.07 -2.73 -10.35
CA MET A 17 12.17 -3.34 -9.02
C MET A 17 13.26 -2.70 -8.16
N LYS A 18 14.42 -2.39 -8.74
CA LYS A 18 15.50 -1.69 -8.01
C LYS A 18 15.07 -0.30 -7.56
N VAL A 19 14.45 0.47 -8.45
CA VAL A 19 13.96 1.80 -8.14
C VAL A 19 12.87 1.74 -7.06
N HIS A 20 11.91 0.81 -7.20
CA HIS A 20 10.88 0.60 -6.17
C HIS A 20 11.50 0.27 -4.82
N LYS A 21 12.49 -0.63 -4.78
CA LYS A 21 13.17 -0.99 -3.53
C LYS A 21 13.87 0.20 -2.88
N LEU A 22 14.56 1.05 -3.65
CA LEU A 22 15.19 2.26 -3.12
C LEU A 22 14.15 3.23 -2.53
N VAL A 23 13.01 3.39 -3.20
CA VAL A 23 11.91 4.22 -2.70
C VAL A 23 11.30 3.60 -1.45
N GLU A 24 11.09 2.29 -1.43
CA GLU A 24 10.55 1.56 -0.29
C GLU A 24 11.48 1.64 0.92
N ASP A 25 12.79 1.43 0.77
CA ASP A 25 13.76 1.50 1.86
C ASP A 25 13.74 2.88 2.58
N VAL A 26 13.47 3.96 1.85
CA VAL A 26 13.37 5.32 2.40
C VAL A 26 11.97 5.64 2.94
N LEU A 27 10.93 5.23 2.23
CA LEU A 27 9.55 5.57 2.55
C LEU A 27 8.97 4.68 3.64
N SER A 28 9.43 3.43 3.74
CA SER A 28 8.89 2.40 4.62
C SER A 28 8.93 2.76 6.11
N PRO A 29 10.04 3.31 6.67
CA PRO A 29 10.05 3.82 8.03
C PRO A 29 9.12 5.03 8.22
N SER A 30 9.04 5.91 7.22
CA SER A 30 8.17 7.09 7.26
C SER A 30 6.69 6.72 7.29
N ILE A 31 6.30 5.70 6.51
CA ILE A 31 4.95 5.12 6.52
C ILE A 31 4.62 4.54 7.88
N PHE A 32 5.55 3.79 8.46
CA PHE A 32 5.38 3.21 9.79
C PHE A 32 5.21 4.29 10.86
N LEU A 33 6.05 5.32 10.86
CA LEU A 33 5.93 6.45 11.78
C LEU A 33 4.60 7.19 11.61
N MET A 34 4.15 7.38 10.36
CA MET A 34 2.85 8.02 10.10
C MET A 34 1.68 7.20 10.64
N TYR A 35 1.72 5.87 10.50
CA TYR A 35 0.74 4.96 11.10
C TYR A 35 0.69 5.09 12.63
N VAL A 36 1.85 5.05 13.28
CA VAL A 36 1.96 5.21 14.75
C VAL A 36 1.45 6.57 15.19
N LEU A 37 1.80 7.63 14.45
CA LEU A 37 1.39 9.00 14.76
C LEU A 37 -0.13 9.18 14.66
N VAL A 38 -0.78 8.56 13.68
CA VAL A 38 -2.26 8.52 13.59
C VAL A 38 -2.86 7.86 14.82
N PHE A 39 -2.31 6.72 15.26
CA PHE A 39 -2.79 6.00 16.43
C PHE A 39 -2.60 6.78 17.73
N VAL A 40 -1.43 7.39 17.93
CA VAL A 40 -1.15 8.23 19.11
C VAL A 40 -2.05 9.46 19.15
N ASN A 41 -2.25 10.13 18.01
CA ASN A 41 -3.15 11.29 17.94
C ASN A 41 -4.61 10.90 18.20
N PHE A 42 -5.03 9.72 17.75
CA PHE A 42 -6.35 9.18 18.06
C PHE A 42 -6.54 8.96 19.57
N LEU A 43 -5.59 8.29 20.23
CA LEU A 43 -5.65 8.10 21.68
C LEU A 43 -5.68 9.44 22.43
N ASN A 44 -4.82 10.38 22.04
CA ASN A 44 -4.78 11.72 22.64
C ASN A 44 -6.11 12.47 22.46
N LEU A 45 -6.73 12.38 21.28
CA LEU A 45 -8.04 12.98 21.00
C LEU A 45 -9.12 12.41 21.93
N ILE A 46 -9.15 11.09 22.11
CA ILE A 46 -10.12 10.46 23.03
C ILE A 46 -9.85 10.89 24.47
N THR A 47 -8.60 10.85 24.93
CA THR A 47 -8.26 11.24 26.31
C THR A 47 -8.70 12.66 26.62
N VAL A 48 -8.45 13.62 25.72
CA VAL A 48 -8.89 15.01 25.89
C VAL A 48 -10.42 15.13 25.89
N ASN A 49 -11.13 14.34 25.10
CA ASN A 49 -12.60 14.35 25.06
C ASN A 49 -13.25 13.73 26.31
N VAL A 50 -12.62 12.74 26.95
CA VAL A 50 -13.13 12.10 28.18
C VAL A 50 -12.92 12.99 29.41
N THR A 51 -11.89 13.83 29.41
CA THR A 51 -11.63 14.76 30.53
C THR A 51 -12.69 15.87 30.58
N ASN A 52 -13.76 15.65 31.34
CA ASN A 52 -14.84 16.60 31.64
C ASN A 52 -14.34 17.82 32.45
N PHE A 53 -13.69 18.79 31.80
CA PHE A 53 -13.35 20.07 32.44
C PHE A 53 -13.82 21.24 31.59
N ALA A 54 -14.75 22.02 32.15
CA ALA A 54 -15.45 23.15 31.53
C ALA A 54 -14.58 24.42 31.36
N ASN A 55 -13.32 24.28 30.95
CA ASN A 55 -12.41 25.41 30.74
C ASN A 55 -12.17 25.69 29.26
N ALA A 56 -12.30 26.97 28.84
CA ALA A 56 -12.15 27.41 27.45
C ALA A 56 -10.78 27.06 26.81
N MET A 57 -9.70 26.99 27.61
CA MET A 57 -8.39 26.53 27.11
C MET A 57 -8.41 25.06 26.62
N ILE A 58 -9.28 24.22 27.21
CA ILE A 58 -9.39 22.81 26.85
C ILE A 58 -10.16 22.67 25.53
N SER A 59 -11.18 23.50 25.29
CA SER A 59 -11.89 23.52 23.99
C SER A 59 -10.98 23.88 22.82
N VAL A 60 -10.07 24.86 22.99
CA VAL A 60 -9.07 25.20 21.96
C VAL A 60 -8.10 24.04 21.72
N ARG A 61 -7.66 23.37 22.79
CA ARG A 61 -6.80 22.18 22.70
C ARG A 61 -7.51 21.03 21.97
N THR A 62 -8.78 20.78 22.25
CA THR A 62 -9.59 19.76 21.56
C THR A 62 -9.68 20.04 20.07
N ILE A 63 -10.00 21.28 19.67
CA ILE A 63 -10.05 21.67 18.26
C ILE A 63 -8.69 21.45 17.59
N GLY A 64 -7.60 21.84 18.25
CA GLY A 64 -6.24 21.58 17.76
C GLY A 64 -5.96 20.08 17.56
N CYS A 65 -6.33 19.24 18.54
CA CYS A 65 -6.19 17.78 18.42
C CYS A 65 -7.02 17.20 17.27
N ILE A 66 -8.24 17.68 17.05
CA ILE A 66 -9.09 17.27 15.91
C ILE A 66 -8.43 17.63 14.58
N ILE A 67 -7.92 18.86 14.44
CA ILE A 67 -7.27 19.31 13.19
C ILE A 67 -6.03 18.47 12.90
N VAL A 68 -5.17 18.24 13.90
CA VAL A 68 -3.96 17.42 13.76
C VAL A 68 -4.32 15.98 13.42
N PHE A 69 -5.34 15.41 14.06
CA PHE A 69 -5.82 14.07 13.76
C PHE A 69 -6.35 13.96 12.32
N LEU A 70 -7.19 14.89 11.87
CA LEU A 70 -7.72 14.90 10.50
C LEU A 70 -6.60 15.07 9.47
N TRP A 71 -5.61 15.92 9.73
CA TRP A 71 -4.47 16.12 8.85
C TRP A 71 -3.63 14.85 8.70
N THR A 72 -3.29 14.23 9.83
CA THR A 72 -2.43 13.03 9.88
C THR A 72 -3.15 11.82 9.28
N SER A 73 -4.40 11.58 9.67
CA SER A 73 -5.26 10.54 9.09
C SER A 73 -5.49 10.76 7.59
N GLY A 74 -5.76 11.99 7.16
CA GLY A 74 -5.92 12.33 5.75
C GLY A 74 -4.66 12.10 4.92
N GLY A 75 -3.49 12.43 5.48
CA GLY A 75 -2.19 12.15 4.88
C GLY A 75 -1.94 10.64 4.73
N PHE A 76 -2.19 9.87 5.78
CA PHE A 76 -2.04 8.41 5.77
C PHE A 76 -3.01 7.74 4.79
N PHE A 77 -4.26 8.24 4.73
CA PHE A 77 -5.27 7.78 3.77
C PHE A 77 -4.83 7.99 2.33
N ARG A 78 -4.32 9.19 1.99
CA ARG A 78 -3.77 9.47 0.65
C ARG A 78 -2.61 8.55 0.30
N LEU A 79 -1.71 8.34 1.24
CA LEU A 79 -0.54 7.48 1.04
C LEU A 79 -0.98 6.03 0.79
N THR A 80 -1.94 5.53 1.57
CA THR A 80 -2.48 4.18 1.42
C THR A 80 -3.25 4.00 0.11
N LEU A 81 -4.01 4.99 -0.34
CA LEU A 81 -4.65 4.95 -1.65
C LEU A 81 -3.63 4.88 -2.79
N LYS A 82 -2.54 5.65 -2.71
CA LYS A 82 -1.45 5.60 -3.70
C LYS A 82 -0.74 4.24 -3.67
N GLY A 83 -0.50 3.68 -2.49
CA GLY A 83 0.03 2.31 -2.33
C GLY A 83 -0.88 1.26 -2.97
N SER A 84 -2.19 1.36 -2.73
CA SER A 84 -3.17 0.45 -3.35
C SER A 84 -3.20 0.55 -4.87
N ILE A 85 -3.09 1.75 -5.46
CA ILE A 85 -3.05 1.90 -6.92
C ILE A 85 -1.84 1.17 -7.50
N LEU A 86 -0.69 1.21 -6.83
CA LEU A 86 0.50 0.48 -7.27
C LEU A 86 0.26 -1.04 -7.29
N ILE A 87 -0.42 -1.57 -6.26
CA ILE A 87 -0.82 -2.98 -6.19
C ILE A 87 -1.78 -3.34 -7.34
N ASP A 88 -2.77 -2.48 -7.60
CA ASP A 88 -3.75 -2.68 -8.68
C ASP A 88 -3.07 -2.71 -10.05
N VAL A 89 -2.12 -1.79 -10.30
CA VAL A 89 -1.32 -1.76 -11.53
C VAL A 89 -0.44 -3.01 -11.66
N CYS A 90 0.19 -3.48 -10.58
CA CYS A 90 0.97 -4.71 -10.59
C CYS A 90 0.11 -5.94 -10.90
N ASN A 91 -1.11 -6.00 -10.36
CA ASN A 91 -2.03 -7.09 -10.63
C ASN A 91 -2.55 -7.06 -12.07
N LEU A 92 -2.83 -5.87 -12.61
CA LEU A 92 -3.17 -5.70 -14.02
C LEU A 92 -2.03 -6.17 -14.93
N TRP A 93 -0.79 -5.82 -14.60
CA TRP A 93 0.39 -6.26 -15.35
C TRP A 93 0.51 -7.79 -15.39
N LYS A 94 0.36 -8.46 -14.23
CA LYS A 94 0.36 -9.93 -14.15
C LYS A 94 -0.75 -10.54 -14.99
N TYR A 95 -1.95 -9.94 -14.99
CA TYR A 95 -3.06 -10.40 -15.79
C TYR A 95 -2.77 -10.29 -17.30
N LEU A 96 -2.23 -9.14 -17.74
CA LEU A 96 -1.83 -8.94 -19.14
C LEU A 96 -0.72 -9.91 -19.56
N GLN A 97 0.28 -10.16 -18.70
CA GLN A 97 1.31 -11.17 -18.97
C GLN A 97 0.70 -12.56 -19.16
N GLN A 98 -0.23 -12.97 -18.29
CA GLN A 98 -0.91 -14.25 -18.41
C GLN A 98 -1.75 -14.36 -19.69
N ASP A 99 -2.42 -13.28 -20.09
CA ASP A 99 -3.25 -13.25 -21.29
C ASP A 99 -2.42 -13.33 -22.58
N ILE A 100 -1.26 -12.66 -22.61
CA ILE A 100 -0.28 -12.77 -23.71
C ILE A 100 0.22 -14.22 -23.84
N VAL A 101 0.55 -14.86 -22.72
CA VAL A 101 1.02 -16.25 -22.68
C VAL A 101 -0.07 -17.19 -23.21
N LYS A 102 -1.30 -17.07 -22.71
CA LYS A 102 -2.45 -17.88 -23.13
C LYS A 102 -2.75 -17.70 -24.61
N SER A 103 -2.77 -16.46 -25.09
CA SER A 103 -3.00 -16.12 -26.49
C SER A 103 -1.91 -16.65 -27.42
N CYS A 104 -0.64 -16.63 -27.01
CA CYS A 104 0.47 -17.20 -27.77
C CYS A 104 0.37 -18.73 -27.87
N ILE A 105 0.06 -19.41 -26.75
CA ILE A 105 -0.12 -20.86 -26.70
C ILE A 105 -1.28 -21.29 -27.63
N GLN A 106 -2.38 -20.55 -27.64
CA GLN A 106 -3.55 -20.86 -28.49
C GLN A 106 -3.33 -20.56 -29.98
N LYS A 107 -2.59 -19.48 -30.33
CA LYS A 107 -2.41 -19.05 -31.73
C LYS A 107 -1.22 -19.69 -32.45
N ARG A 108 -0.20 -20.18 -31.73
CA ARG A 108 1.04 -20.74 -32.32
C ARG A 108 1.49 -21.98 -31.58
N ALA A 109 0.82 -23.11 -31.82
CA ALA A 109 1.17 -24.41 -31.25
C ALA A 109 2.28 -25.18 -32.00
N TYR A 110 3.16 -24.51 -32.76
CA TYR A 110 4.13 -25.19 -33.63
C TYR A 110 5.61 -25.09 -33.19
N ASP A 111 5.96 -24.21 -32.24
CA ASP A 111 7.35 -24.02 -31.84
C ASP A 111 7.51 -24.13 -30.31
N SER A 112 7.86 -25.33 -29.84
CA SER A 112 7.99 -25.69 -28.43
C SER A 112 9.03 -24.82 -27.70
N SER A 113 10.04 -24.34 -28.42
CA SER A 113 11.10 -23.49 -27.91
C SER A 113 10.58 -22.11 -27.46
N LEU A 114 9.72 -21.49 -28.27
CA LEU A 114 9.10 -20.19 -27.99
C LEU A 114 8.10 -20.27 -26.84
N VAL A 115 7.31 -21.36 -26.77
CA VAL A 115 6.37 -21.60 -25.67
C VAL A 115 7.12 -21.74 -24.34
N MET A 116 8.23 -22.48 -24.32
CA MET A 116 9.08 -22.64 -23.15
C MET A 116 9.69 -21.30 -22.70
N GLN A 117 10.18 -20.47 -23.63
CA GLN A 117 10.74 -19.14 -23.31
C GLN A 117 9.68 -18.18 -22.74
N ILE A 118 8.46 -18.20 -23.28
CA ILE A 118 7.34 -17.39 -22.78
C ILE A 118 6.87 -17.85 -21.40
N LEU A 119 6.85 -19.17 -21.15
CA LEU A 119 6.54 -19.73 -19.83
C LEU A 119 7.62 -19.39 -18.79
N LEU A 120 8.89 -19.46 -19.17
CA LEU A 120 10.01 -19.03 -18.33
C LEU A 120 9.93 -17.54 -18.02
N PHE A 121 9.64 -16.70 -19.03
CA PHE A 121 9.41 -15.27 -18.83
C PHE A 121 8.25 -14.99 -17.89
N ASN A 122 7.10 -15.65 -18.04
CA ASN A 122 5.96 -15.49 -17.12
C ASN A 122 6.31 -15.91 -15.68
N ARG A 123 7.20 -16.90 -15.52
CA ARG A 123 7.65 -17.35 -14.20
C ARG A 123 8.63 -16.37 -13.57
N THR A 124 9.55 -15.79 -14.34
CA THR A 124 10.63 -14.92 -13.83
C THR A 124 10.23 -13.45 -13.76
N ALA A 125 9.37 -12.98 -14.65
CA ALA A 125 8.94 -11.58 -14.75
C ALA A 125 7.79 -11.21 -13.80
N LYS A 126 7.69 -11.88 -12.65
CA LYS A 126 6.68 -11.58 -11.63
C LYS A 126 7.06 -10.28 -10.90
N LEU A 127 6.44 -9.19 -11.32
CA LEU A 127 6.56 -7.90 -10.65
C LEU A 127 5.64 -7.88 -9.41
N ASN A 128 6.23 -7.87 -8.22
CA ASN A 128 5.53 -7.65 -6.96
C ASN A 128 6.03 -6.33 -6.35
N LEU A 129 5.42 -5.21 -6.76
CA LEU A 129 5.68 -3.92 -6.12
C LEU A 129 4.56 -3.66 -5.11
N VAL A 130 4.94 -3.61 -3.84
CA VAL A 130 4.06 -3.30 -2.73
C VAL A 130 4.83 -2.37 -1.81
N PHE A 131 4.20 -1.33 -1.28
CA PHE A 131 4.80 -0.55 -0.22
C PHE A 131 4.47 -1.18 1.13
N SER A 132 5.48 -1.37 1.96
CA SER A 132 5.31 -1.82 3.34
C SER A 132 5.61 -0.71 4.35
N GLY A 133 4.95 -0.74 5.50
CA GLY A 133 5.33 0.03 6.68
C GLY A 133 6.33 -0.76 7.51
N TRP A 134 7.62 -0.49 7.31
CA TRP A 134 8.77 -1.17 7.91
C TRP A 134 8.67 -2.71 7.89
N GLY A 135 8.11 -3.29 6.82
CA GLY A 135 7.88 -4.74 6.71
C GLY A 135 6.82 -5.32 7.64
N MET A 136 6.16 -4.52 8.50
CA MET A 136 5.13 -4.99 9.44
C MET A 136 3.75 -5.12 8.81
N PHE A 137 3.42 -4.22 7.87
CA PHE A 137 2.14 -4.22 7.17
C PHE A 137 2.31 -3.74 5.72
N GLN A 138 1.37 -4.12 4.86
CA GLN A 138 1.31 -3.64 3.48
C GLN A 138 0.34 -2.46 3.37
N LEU A 139 0.68 -1.47 2.56
CA LEU A 139 -0.22 -0.34 2.25
C LEU A 139 -1.28 -0.76 1.24
N ASP A 140 -2.35 -1.34 1.74
CA ASP A 140 -3.52 -1.72 0.96
C ASP A 140 -4.81 -1.12 1.56
N ARG A 141 -5.92 -1.27 0.84
CA ARG A 141 -7.22 -0.76 1.31
C ARG A 141 -7.72 -1.50 2.55
N SER A 142 -7.28 -2.74 2.76
CA SER A 142 -7.68 -3.53 3.92
C SER A 142 -7.12 -2.92 5.22
N LEU A 143 -5.88 -2.41 5.20
CA LEU A 143 -5.28 -1.69 6.33
C LEU A 143 -6.11 -0.48 6.76
N LEU A 144 -6.65 0.29 5.81
CA LEU A 144 -7.53 1.44 6.13
C LEU A 144 -8.80 0.99 6.85
N LEU A 145 -9.44 -0.07 6.36
CA LEU A 145 -10.63 -0.65 6.99
C LEU A 145 -10.30 -1.14 8.41
N THR A 146 -9.16 -1.79 8.60
CA THR A 146 -8.69 -2.23 9.93
C THR A 146 -8.46 -1.04 10.85
N MET A 147 -7.77 0.01 10.41
CA MET A 147 -7.54 1.21 11.23
C MET A 147 -8.84 1.90 11.62
N VAL A 148 -9.77 2.08 10.68
CA VAL A 148 -11.08 2.67 10.97
C VAL A 148 -11.85 1.80 11.97
N GLY A 149 -11.82 0.48 11.80
CA GLY A 149 -12.43 -0.46 12.75
C GLY A 149 -11.85 -0.32 14.15
N VAL A 150 -10.52 -0.31 14.29
CA VAL A 150 -9.81 -0.12 15.56
C VAL A 150 -10.20 1.22 16.20
N ILE A 151 -10.18 2.31 15.44
CA ILE A 151 -10.56 3.67 15.90
C ILE A 151 -12.00 3.67 16.41
N VAL A 152 -12.95 3.11 15.65
CA VAL A 152 -14.35 3.06 16.09
C VAL A 152 -14.51 2.19 17.33
N SER A 153 -13.89 1.00 17.38
CA SER A 153 -13.98 0.08 18.52
C SER A 153 -13.42 0.68 19.80
N TYR A 154 -12.21 1.25 19.77
CA TYR A 154 -11.63 1.90 20.96
C TYR A 154 -12.38 3.18 21.34
N GLY A 155 -12.87 3.94 20.35
CA GLY A 155 -13.69 5.12 20.59
C GLY A 155 -14.98 4.78 21.35
N VAL A 156 -15.69 3.73 20.93
CA VAL A 156 -16.89 3.24 21.62
C VAL A 156 -16.54 2.71 23.00
N LEU A 157 -15.52 1.84 23.12
CA LEU A 157 -15.11 1.24 24.40
C LEU A 157 -14.85 2.32 25.47
N ILE A 158 -14.11 3.36 25.10
CA ILE A 158 -13.77 4.43 26.02
C ILE A 158 -14.97 5.34 26.31
N ALA A 159 -15.87 5.56 25.34
CA ALA A 159 -17.10 6.31 25.59
C ALA A 159 -18.10 5.55 26.49
N THR A 160 -18.01 4.22 26.56
CA THR A 160 -18.86 3.39 27.41
C THR A 160 -18.33 3.17 28.84
N ILE A 161 -17.07 3.56 29.11
CA ILE A 161 -16.45 3.53 30.45
C ILE A 161 -16.70 4.87 31.14
#